data_AF-A0A7C7S4R0-F1
#
_entry.id   AF-A0A7C7S4R0-F1
#
_cell.length_a   1.000
_cell.length_b   1.000
_cell.length_c   1.000
_cell.angle_alpha   90.00
_cell.angle_beta   90.00
_cell.angle_gamma   90.00
#
_symmetry.space_group_name_H-M   'P 1'
#
loop_
_entity.id
_entity.type
_entity.pdbx_description
1 polymer ?
#
loop_
_entity_poly.entity_id
_entity_poly.type
_entity_poly.pdbx_seq_one_letter_code
_entity_poly.pdbx_strand_id
1 'polypeptide(L)'
;MDVIREQFEKPIVAGVVFFIIGLFVGLVILGWWLWPVQWTDAGPADLRADAQEDYLRMAIDSYALTADGESAQRRYGELGESASDVLATVNADPTYQEPGWITSYQHVVEAPDAAAPDGEAAVEEGGSSVTLLLVMCLITVVLAGALAVYFLMRQKSSGSVSAAAQAQAFTEQVERTDYEAMGATAPTVQFMTTYMQGDDLFDDSFSIDSPAGEFLGECGVGISETIGVGEPKKVTAFEVWIFDKNDIQTVTTVLMSEHAFLDEAIRQRLAAKGEPFKADPGAETVLETATLKLVARVADMAYGSGAMPANSYFDRITLELSVWQKA
;
A
#
# COMPACT_ATOMS: atom_id res chain seq x y z
N MET A 1 16.25 4.22 15.01
CA MET A 1 14.92 4.13 14.35
C MET A 1 15.07 3.84 12.86
N ASP A 2 16.29 3.82 12.35
CA ASP A 2 16.62 3.76 10.92
C ASP A 2 16.50 2.35 10.35
N VAL A 3 16.84 1.32 11.16
CA VAL A 3 16.70 -0.10 10.78
C VAL A 3 15.23 -0.51 10.54
N ILE A 4 14.28 0.15 11.20
CA ILE A 4 12.85 -0.12 11.01
C ILE A 4 12.36 0.52 9.71
N ARG A 5 12.83 1.73 9.37
CA ARG A 5 12.46 2.42 8.13
C ARG A 5 12.96 1.68 6.89
N GLU A 6 14.20 1.19 6.91
CA GLU A 6 14.81 0.46 5.78
C GLU A 6 14.06 -0.85 5.44
N GLN A 7 13.43 -1.49 6.43
CA GLN A 7 12.59 -2.67 6.18
C GLN A 7 11.22 -2.34 5.60
N PHE A 8 10.67 -1.15 5.83
CA PHE A 8 9.37 -0.72 5.28
C PHE A 8 9.44 -0.32 3.79
N GLU A 9 10.62 -0.10 3.23
CA GLU A 9 10.79 0.17 1.79
C GLU A 9 10.63 -1.09 0.93
N LYS A 10 10.65 -2.28 1.55
CA LYS A 10 10.39 -3.54 0.86
C LYS A 10 8.87 -3.76 0.78
N PRO A 11 8.28 -3.83 -0.43
CA PRO A 11 6.82 -3.91 -0.60
C PRO A 11 6.19 -5.15 0.08
N ILE A 12 6.97 -6.23 0.20
CA ILE A 12 6.53 -7.46 0.88
C ILE A 12 6.40 -7.26 2.39
N VAL A 13 7.33 -6.53 3.02
CA VAL A 13 7.32 -6.28 4.47
C VAL A 13 6.17 -5.35 4.83
N ALA A 14 5.95 -4.30 4.03
CA ALA A 14 4.79 -3.44 4.18
C ALA A 14 3.48 -4.24 4.07
N GLY A 15 3.34 -5.13 3.09
CA GLY A 15 2.17 -5.99 2.92
C GLY A 15 1.88 -6.89 4.12
N VAL A 16 2.92 -7.55 4.68
CA VAL A 16 2.77 -8.41 5.87
C VAL A 16 2.36 -7.60 7.09
N VAL A 17 2.94 -6.40 7.29
CA VAL A 17 2.58 -5.53 8.41
C VAL A 17 1.12 -5.08 8.32
N PHE A 18 0.66 -4.63 7.14
CA PHE A 18 -0.74 -4.23 6.96
C PHE A 18 -1.71 -5.40 7.14
N PHE A 19 -1.32 -6.62 6.73
CA PHE A 19 -2.13 -7.81 6.97
C PHE A 19 -2.28 -8.12 8.46
N ILE A 20 -1.20 -8.05 9.23
CA ILE A 20 -1.23 -8.29 10.68
C ILE A 20 -2.08 -7.23 11.39
N ILE A 21 -1.94 -5.96 11.00
CA ILE A 21 -2.76 -4.87 11.55
C ILE A 21 -4.24 -5.08 11.20
N GLY A 22 -4.54 -5.45 9.96
CA GLY A 22 -5.91 -5.76 9.53
C GLY A 22 -6.53 -6.91 10.31
N LEU A 23 -5.76 -7.99 10.55
CA LEU A 23 -6.21 -9.12 11.36
C LEU A 23 -6.45 -8.73 12.82
N PHE A 24 -5.57 -7.92 13.40
CA PHE A 24 -5.74 -7.41 14.77
C PHE A 24 -7.00 -6.56 14.90
N VAL A 25 -7.23 -5.63 13.97
CA VAL A 25 -8.42 -4.79 13.94
C VAL A 25 -9.68 -5.63 13.76
N GLY A 26 -9.66 -6.60 12.83
CA GLY A 26 -10.80 -7.48 12.58
C GLY A 26 -11.13 -8.36 13.79
N LEU A 27 -10.13 -9.00 14.39
CA LEU A 27 -10.36 -9.92 15.50
C LEU A 27 -10.69 -9.17 16.79
N VAL A 28 -9.88 -8.19 17.19
CA VAL A 28 -9.97 -7.57 18.52
C VAL A 28 -11.03 -6.48 18.57
N ILE A 29 -11.07 -5.60 17.56
CA ILE A 29 -11.98 -4.45 17.58
C ILE A 29 -13.38 -4.87 17.12
N LEU A 30 -13.49 -5.55 15.98
CA LEU A 30 -14.80 -5.95 15.46
C LEU A 30 -15.36 -7.17 16.19
N GLY A 31 -14.55 -8.22 16.36
CA GLY A 31 -15.02 -9.50 16.92
C GLY A 31 -15.33 -9.48 18.42
N TRP A 32 -14.63 -8.67 19.22
CA TRP A 32 -14.77 -8.69 20.68
C TRP A 32 -15.31 -7.39 21.28
N TRP A 33 -15.05 -6.23 20.68
CA TRP A 33 -15.48 -4.94 21.23
C TRP A 33 -16.81 -4.44 20.64
N LEU A 34 -16.97 -4.50 19.30
CA LEU A 34 -18.16 -4.01 18.62
C LEU A 34 -19.32 -5.02 18.64
N TRP A 35 -19.03 -6.31 18.54
CA TRP A 35 -20.05 -7.38 18.48
C TRP A 35 -19.68 -8.55 19.38
N PRO A 36 -19.75 -8.39 20.71
CA PRO A 36 -19.42 -9.48 21.62
C PRO A 36 -20.36 -10.66 21.39
N VAL A 37 -19.80 -11.87 21.29
CA VAL A 37 -20.58 -13.11 21.24
C VAL A 37 -21.28 -13.27 22.59
N GLN A 38 -22.59 -13.09 22.59
CA GLN A 38 -23.45 -13.38 23.73
C GLN A 38 -24.10 -14.73 23.49
N TRP A 39 -23.83 -15.68 24.39
CA TRP A 39 -24.57 -16.93 24.44
C TRP A 39 -25.84 -16.66 25.24
N THR A 40 -26.96 -16.48 24.57
CA THR A 40 -28.27 -16.42 25.22
C THR A 40 -28.88 -17.82 25.20
N ASP A 41 -29.63 -18.14 26.26
CA ASP A 41 -30.46 -19.35 26.34
C ASP A 41 -29.73 -20.68 26.61
N ALA A 42 -28.70 -20.66 27.47
CA ALA A 42 -28.09 -21.88 28.00
C ALA A 42 -29.10 -22.67 28.86
N GLY A 43 -29.38 -23.91 28.47
CA GLY A 43 -30.30 -24.82 29.17
C GLY A 43 -29.58 -25.79 30.12
N PRO A 44 -30.32 -26.67 30.81
CA PRO A 44 -29.72 -27.72 31.65
C PRO A 44 -28.72 -28.62 30.91
N ALA A 45 -28.92 -28.87 29.61
CA ALA A 45 -27.97 -29.59 28.75
C ALA A 45 -26.59 -28.92 28.61
N ASP A 46 -26.51 -27.58 28.76
CA ASP A 46 -25.27 -26.80 28.61
C ASP A 46 -24.52 -26.63 29.95
N LEU A 47 -25.08 -27.13 31.06
CA LEU A 47 -24.47 -27.03 32.37
C LEU A 47 -23.18 -27.87 32.47
N ARG A 48 -22.31 -27.49 33.43
CA ARG A 48 -21.17 -28.32 33.82
C ARG A 48 -21.67 -29.64 34.40
N ALA A 49 -20.90 -30.72 34.25
CA ALA A 49 -21.30 -32.08 34.64
C ALA A 49 -21.82 -32.19 36.09
N ASP A 50 -21.15 -31.56 37.05
CA ASP A 50 -21.61 -31.50 38.46
C ASP A 50 -22.95 -30.77 38.62
N ALA A 51 -23.17 -29.69 37.88
CA ALA A 51 -24.43 -28.95 37.88
C ALA A 51 -25.57 -29.70 37.15
N GLN A 52 -25.25 -30.53 36.15
CA GLN A 52 -26.22 -31.45 35.54
C GLN A 52 -26.67 -32.53 36.54
N GLU A 53 -25.73 -33.07 37.32
CA GLU A 53 -26.05 -34.01 38.41
C GLU A 53 -26.94 -33.35 39.48
N ASP A 54 -26.60 -32.15 39.95
CA ASP A 54 -27.42 -31.41 40.92
C ASP A 54 -28.81 -31.08 40.39
N TYR A 55 -28.91 -30.69 39.11
CA TYR A 55 -30.18 -30.45 38.45
C TYR A 55 -31.04 -31.71 38.39
N LEU A 56 -30.47 -32.85 38.02
CA LEU A 56 -31.18 -34.12 37.98
C LEU A 56 -31.61 -34.58 39.39
N ARG A 57 -30.76 -34.39 40.40
CA ARG A 57 -31.11 -34.68 41.80
C ARG A 57 -32.32 -33.85 42.23
N MET A 58 -32.33 -32.54 41.95
CA MET A 58 -33.49 -31.69 42.23
C MET A 58 -34.76 -32.14 41.48
N ALA A 59 -34.63 -32.64 40.25
CA ALA A 59 -35.75 -33.17 39.49
C ALA A 59 -36.32 -34.45 40.14
N ILE A 60 -35.46 -35.36 40.60
CA ILE A 60 -35.83 -36.59 41.33
C ILE A 60 -36.52 -36.24 42.66
N ASP A 61 -35.96 -35.32 43.45
CA ASP A 61 -36.55 -34.90 44.73
C ASP A 61 -37.91 -34.25 44.54
N SER A 62 -38.02 -33.39 43.52
CA SER A 62 -39.30 -32.75 43.17
C SER A 62 -40.35 -33.80 42.81
N TYR A 63 -40.00 -34.81 42.01
CA TYR A 63 -40.92 -35.88 41.65
C TYR A 63 -41.32 -36.73 42.86
N ALA A 64 -40.38 -37.05 43.75
CA ALA A 64 -40.67 -37.80 44.98
C ALA A 64 -41.67 -37.07 45.87
N LEU A 65 -41.65 -35.73 45.87
CA LEU A 65 -42.55 -34.90 46.68
C LEU A 65 -43.91 -34.64 46.01
N THR A 66 -43.96 -34.47 44.68
CA THR A 66 -45.18 -34.03 43.97
C THR A 66 -45.86 -35.14 43.19
N ALA A 67 -45.17 -36.25 42.91
CA ALA A 67 -45.58 -37.33 42.00
C ALA A 67 -45.99 -36.83 40.59
N ASP A 68 -45.45 -35.68 40.16
CA ASP A 68 -45.74 -35.07 38.87
C ASP A 68 -44.81 -35.64 37.78
N GLY A 69 -45.31 -36.63 37.05
CA GLY A 69 -44.56 -37.31 35.99
C GLY A 69 -44.31 -36.46 34.74
N GLU A 70 -45.18 -35.50 34.44
CA GLU A 70 -45.03 -34.62 33.27
C GLU A 70 -43.84 -33.67 33.47
N SER A 71 -43.75 -33.06 34.66
CA SER A 71 -42.60 -32.24 35.02
C SER A 71 -41.30 -33.05 35.09
N ALA A 72 -41.35 -34.31 35.53
CA ALA A 72 -40.19 -35.20 35.57
C ALA A 72 -39.66 -35.50 34.17
N GLN A 73 -40.55 -35.88 33.23
CA GLN A 73 -40.17 -36.14 31.84
C GLN A 73 -39.63 -34.89 31.13
N ARG A 74 -40.26 -33.74 31.35
CA ARG A 74 -39.79 -32.47 30.77
C ARG A 74 -38.38 -32.11 31.27
N ARG A 75 -38.16 -32.12 32.59
CA ARG A 75 -36.85 -31.79 33.18
C ARG A 75 -35.78 -32.79 32.79
N TYR A 76 -36.13 -34.07 32.69
CA TYR A 76 -35.22 -35.08 32.17
C TYR A 76 -34.84 -34.80 30.70
N GLY A 77 -35.81 -34.41 29.87
CA GLY A 77 -35.56 -34.03 28.48
C GLY A 77 -34.72 -32.76 28.32
N GLU A 78 -34.79 -31.80 29.25
CA GLU A 78 -33.98 -30.58 29.25
C GLU A 78 -32.46 -30.83 29.41
N LEU A 79 -32.06 -32.00 29.92
CA LEU A 79 -30.66 -32.44 29.97
C LEU A 79 -30.13 -32.96 28.61
N GLY A 80 -31.01 -33.21 27.64
CA GLY A 80 -30.64 -33.63 26.30
C GLY A 80 -29.93 -35.00 26.27
N GLU A 81 -28.89 -35.12 25.45
CA GLU A 81 -28.18 -36.39 25.20
C GLU A 81 -27.45 -36.93 26.44
N SER A 82 -27.09 -36.09 27.41
CA SER A 82 -26.39 -36.53 28.63
C SER A 82 -27.33 -37.09 29.70
N ALA A 83 -28.66 -36.99 29.53
CA ALA A 83 -29.64 -37.35 30.55
C ALA A 83 -29.49 -38.80 31.06
N SER A 84 -29.20 -39.76 30.18
CA SER A 84 -29.00 -41.17 30.54
C SER A 84 -27.74 -41.37 31.38
N ASP A 85 -26.66 -40.69 31.00
CA ASP A 85 -25.35 -40.85 31.62
C ASP A 85 -25.33 -40.18 33.01
N VAL A 86 -25.97 -39.02 33.13
CA VAL A 86 -26.15 -38.32 34.41
C VAL A 86 -27.04 -39.15 35.34
N LEU A 87 -28.10 -39.77 34.84
CA LEU A 87 -28.97 -40.66 35.64
C LEU A 87 -28.24 -41.91 36.12
N ALA A 88 -27.40 -42.51 35.27
CA ALA A 88 -26.54 -43.63 35.68
C ALA A 88 -25.55 -43.20 36.79
N THR A 89 -25.02 -41.98 36.70
CA THR A 89 -24.09 -41.41 37.68
C THR A 89 -24.77 -41.17 39.02
N VAL A 90 -25.93 -40.52 39.03
CA VAL A 90 -26.74 -40.28 40.25
C VAL A 90 -27.21 -41.60 40.88
N ASN A 91 -27.51 -42.62 40.07
CA ASN A 91 -27.88 -43.94 40.58
C ASN A 91 -26.68 -44.68 41.21
N ALA A 92 -25.47 -44.51 40.68
CA ALA A 92 -24.25 -45.10 41.24
C ALA A 92 -23.80 -44.41 42.53
N ASP A 93 -24.03 -43.10 42.66
CA ASP A 93 -23.81 -42.34 43.89
C ASP A 93 -25.05 -41.51 44.27
N PRO A 94 -26.02 -42.11 44.99
CA PRO A 94 -27.23 -41.41 45.45
C PRO A 94 -26.96 -40.26 46.42
N THR A 95 -25.76 -40.21 47.02
CA THR A 95 -25.38 -39.26 48.07
C THR A 95 -26.42 -39.18 49.19
N TYR A 96 -27.33 -38.20 49.14
CA TYR A 96 -28.40 -37.96 50.14
C TYR A 96 -29.79 -38.41 49.70
N GLN A 97 -29.95 -38.86 48.46
CA GLN A 97 -31.25 -39.27 47.91
C GLN A 97 -31.59 -40.71 48.30
N GLU A 98 -32.85 -40.94 48.62
CA GLU A 98 -33.33 -42.30 48.88
C GLU A 98 -33.31 -43.12 47.57
N PRO A 99 -32.69 -44.31 47.54
CA PRO A 99 -32.61 -45.12 46.32
C PRO A 99 -33.98 -45.46 45.69
N GLY A 100 -35.04 -45.50 46.50
CA GLY A 100 -36.41 -45.69 46.04
C GLY A 100 -36.95 -44.54 45.19
N TRP A 101 -36.49 -43.31 45.43
CA TRP A 101 -36.91 -42.13 44.66
C TRP A 101 -36.27 -42.13 43.28
N ILE A 102 -34.99 -42.49 43.19
CA ILE A 102 -34.25 -42.63 41.92
C ILE A 102 -34.92 -43.72 41.05
N THR A 103 -35.23 -44.87 41.64
CA THR A 103 -35.89 -45.98 40.94
C THR A 103 -37.28 -45.57 40.44
N SER A 104 -38.05 -44.86 41.27
CA SER A 104 -39.39 -44.38 40.90
C SER A 104 -39.35 -43.34 39.78
N TYR A 105 -38.33 -42.48 39.78
CA TYR A 105 -38.10 -41.49 38.72
C TYR A 105 -37.69 -42.16 37.41
N GLN A 106 -36.76 -43.13 37.44
CA GLN A 106 -36.35 -43.96 36.30
C GLN A 106 -37.54 -44.59 35.59
N HIS A 107 -38.46 -45.20 36.34
CA HIS A 107 -39.66 -45.82 35.77
C HIS A 107 -40.56 -44.84 35.00
N VAL A 108 -40.59 -43.57 35.38
CA VAL A 108 -41.44 -42.55 34.73
C VAL A 108 -40.76 -41.95 33.50
N VAL A 109 -39.45 -41.77 33.53
CA VAL A 109 -38.71 -41.19 32.39
C VAL A 109 -38.35 -42.22 31.32
N GLU A 110 -38.28 -43.52 31.66
CA GLU A 110 -38.04 -44.62 30.73
C GLU A 110 -39.33 -45.26 30.16
N ALA A 111 -40.51 -44.81 30.62
CA ALA A 111 -41.79 -45.32 30.10
C ALA A 111 -42.03 -44.86 28.64
N PRO A 112 -42.45 -45.76 27.73
CA PRO A 112 -42.70 -45.40 26.34
C PRO A 112 -44.01 -44.61 26.19
N ASP A 113 -43.84 -43.32 25.87
CA ASP A 113 -44.79 -42.33 25.36
C ASP A 113 -46.01 -41.92 26.20
N ALA A 114 -45.94 -40.70 26.73
CA ALA A 114 -47.09 -39.80 26.83
C ALA A 114 -46.62 -38.36 26.55
N ALA A 115 -46.81 -37.93 25.30
CA ALA A 115 -46.83 -36.54 24.87
C ALA A 115 -45.67 -35.66 25.34
N ALA A 116 -44.66 -35.52 24.48
CA ALA A 116 -43.94 -34.26 24.40
C ALA A 116 -44.99 -33.12 24.32
N PRO A 117 -44.99 -32.13 25.23
CA PRO A 117 -45.61 -30.88 24.88
C PRO A 117 -44.84 -30.37 23.67
N ASP A 118 -45.57 -30.04 22.60
CA ASP A 118 -45.12 -29.10 21.58
C ASP A 118 -44.79 -27.77 22.30
N GLY A 119 -43.62 -27.74 22.93
CA GLY A 119 -42.86 -26.54 23.15
C GLY A 119 -42.28 -26.17 21.81
N GLU A 120 -43.15 -25.69 20.92
CA GLU A 120 -42.76 -24.80 19.84
C GLU A 120 -42.28 -23.51 20.53
N ALA A 121 -41.08 -23.59 21.12
CA ALA A 121 -40.21 -22.45 21.16
C ALA A 121 -39.99 -22.15 19.69
N ALA A 122 -40.70 -21.14 19.22
CA ALA A 122 -40.48 -20.54 17.93
C ALA A 122 -38.96 -20.37 17.80
N VAL A 123 -38.35 -21.25 17.01
CA VAL A 123 -37.26 -20.85 16.17
C VAL A 123 -37.94 -19.80 15.31
N GLU A 124 -37.89 -18.54 15.74
CA GLU A 124 -37.67 -17.48 14.77
C GLU A 124 -36.47 -18.00 14.00
N GLU A 125 -36.75 -18.62 12.84
CA GLU A 125 -35.80 -18.63 11.76
C GLU A 125 -35.36 -17.16 11.70
N GLY A 126 -34.19 -16.89 12.27
CA GLY A 126 -33.37 -15.75 11.96
C GLY A 126 -33.00 -15.89 10.49
N GLY A 127 -34.01 -15.87 9.63
CA GLY A 127 -33.92 -15.68 8.22
C GLY A 127 -33.10 -14.42 8.06
N SER A 128 -31.97 -14.57 7.39
CA SER A 128 -31.05 -13.49 7.14
C SER A 128 -30.17 -13.09 8.32
N SER A 129 -29.52 -14.05 8.97
CA SER A 129 -28.18 -13.79 9.55
C SER A 129 -27.08 -14.33 8.64
N VAL A 130 -27.15 -15.60 8.20
CA VAL A 130 -26.16 -16.15 7.25
C VAL A 130 -26.34 -15.60 5.84
N THR A 131 -27.58 -15.49 5.33
CA THR A 131 -27.83 -14.84 4.03
C THR A 131 -27.56 -13.34 4.08
N LEU A 132 -27.84 -12.65 5.19
CA LEU A 132 -27.48 -11.24 5.34
C LEU A 132 -25.98 -11.04 5.47
N LEU A 133 -25.26 -11.94 6.15
CA LEU A 133 -23.80 -11.93 6.25
C LEU A 133 -23.14 -12.27 4.91
N LEU A 134 -23.67 -13.23 4.16
CA LEU A 134 -23.22 -13.54 2.80
C LEU A 134 -23.52 -12.39 1.83
N VAL A 135 -24.68 -11.75 1.94
CA VAL A 135 -25.03 -10.56 1.14
C VAL A 135 -24.17 -9.37 1.55
N MET A 136 -23.92 -9.12 2.83
CA MET A 136 -22.99 -8.09 3.30
C MET A 136 -21.56 -8.36 2.84
N CYS A 137 -21.10 -9.62 2.90
CA CYS A 137 -19.77 -10.01 2.43
C CYS A 137 -19.67 -9.88 0.90
N LEU A 138 -20.73 -10.22 0.16
CA LEU A 138 -20.78 -10.00 -1.28
C LEU A 138 -20.81 -8.50 -1.60
N ILE A 139 -21.56 -7.70 -0.85
CA ILE A 139 -21.61 -6.24 -1.00
C ILE A 139 -20.25 -5.63 -0.68
N THR A 140 -19.54 -6.07 0.37
CA THR A 140 -18.20 -5.55 0.69
C THR A 140 -17.17 -6.00 -0.33
N VAL A 141 -17.23 -7.23 -0.86
CA VAL A 141 -16.37 -7.68 -1.98
C VAL A 141 -16.69 -6.92 -3.25
N VAL A 142 -17.96 -6.63 -3.54
CA VAL A 142 -18.37 -5.82 -4.70
C VAL A 142 -17.99 -4.36 -4.51
N LEU A 143 -18.09 -3.79 -3.30
CA LEU A 143 -17.65 -2.43 -3.00
C LEU A 143 -16.13 -2.32 -3.01
N ALA A 144 -15.41 -3.29 -2.47
CA ALA A 144 -13.96 -3.35 -2.51
C ALA A 144 -13.47 -3.58 -3.95
N GLY A 145 -14.15 -4.44 -4.70
CA GLY A 145 -13.90 -4.66 -6.13
C GLY A 145 -14.23 -3.43 -6.96
N ALA A 146 -15.35 -2.76 -6.70
CA ALA A 146 -15.73 -1.51 -7.37
C ALA A 146 -14.83 -0.36 -6.97
N LEU A 147 -14.37 -0.28 -5.73
CA LEU A 147 -13.36 0.67 -5.28
C LEU A 147 -12.00 0.36 -5.87
N ALA A 148 -11.58 -0.91 -5.96
CA ALA A 148 -10.35 -1.31 -6.60
C ALA A 148 -10.40 -1.04 -8.11
N VAL A 149 -11.51 -1.36 -8.78
CA VAL A 149 -11.74 -1.01 -10.19
C VAL A 149 -11.80 0.50 -10.35
N TYR A 150 -12.48 1.24 -9.46
CA TYR A 150 -12.49 2.70 -9.49
C TYR A 150 -11.10 3.28 -9.25
N PHE A 151 -10.29 2.73 -8.35
CA PHE A 151 -8.93 3.19 -8.07
C PHE A 151 -7.98 2.82 -9.21
N LEU A 152 -8.11 1.64 -9.80
CA LEU A 152 -7.36 1.20 -10.99
C LEU A 152 -7.78 1.99 -12.23
N MET A 153 -9.07 2.27 -12.38
CA MET A 153 -9.61 3.14 -13.43
C MET A 153 -9.21 4.59 -13.19
N ARG A 154 -9.06 5.04 -11.94
CA ARG A 154 -8.60 6.39 -11.58
C ARG A 154 -7.08 6.54 -11.72
N GLN A 155 -6.31 5.48 -11.45
CA GLN A 155 -4.89 5.38 -11.78
C GLN A 155 -4.69 5.33 -13.30
N LYS A 156 -5.61 4.69 -14.04
CA LYS A 156 -5.63 4.69 -15.50
C LYS A 156 -6.18 5.98 -16.10
N SER A 157 -7.07 6.70 -15.40
CA SER A 157 -7.65 7.98 -15.83
C SER A 157 -6.87 9.20 -15.33
N SER A 158 -5.90 9.02 -14.42
CA SER A 158 -4.79 9.95 -14.24
C SER A 158 -3.69 9.74 -15.29
N GLY A 159 -3.93 8.83 -16.24
CA GLY A 159 -3.04 8.49 -17.36
C GLY A 159 -3.02 9.56 -18.46
N SER A 160 -2.81 10.82 -18.10
CA SER A 160 -1.83 11.57 -18.88
C SER A 160 -0.49 10.91 -18.60
N VAL A 161 0.21 10.42 -19.62
CA VAL A 161 1.60 9.96 -19.49
C VAL A 161 2.35 11.02 -18.68
N SER A 162 3.04 10.66 -17.58
CA SER A 162 3.75 11.65 -16.77
C SER A 162 4.73 12.43 -17.65
N ALA A 163 5.02 13.69 -17.31
CA ALA A 163 5.98 14.48 -18.07
C ALA A 163 7.32 13.74 -18.24
N ALA A 164 7.80 13.08 -17.18
CA ALA A 164 8.98 12.22 -17.19
C ALA A 164 8.86 11.02 -18.16
N ALA A 165 7.71 10.34 -18.22
CA ALA A 165 7.52 9.22 -19.15
C ALA A 165 7.40 9.70 -20.62
N GLN A 166 6.83 10.89 -20.86
CA GLN A 166 6.86 11.51 -22.18
C GLN A 166 8.28 11.91 -22.57
N ALA A 167 9.04 12.48 -21.63
CA ALA A 167 10.42 12.87 -21.83
C ALA A 167 11.30 11.68 -22.24
N GLN A 168 11.17 10.53 -21.56
CA GLN A 168 11.86 9.29 -21.95
C GLN A 168 11.53 8.85 -23.37
N ALA A 169 10.25 8.89 -23.76
CA ALA A 169 9.84 8.55 -25.13
C ALA A 169 10.39 9.53 -26.18
N PHE A 170 10.59 10.80 -25.84
CA PHE A 170 11.26 11.78 -26.69
C PHE A 170 12.78 11.51 -26.78
N THR A 171 13.44 11.24 -25.66
CA THR A 171 14.87 10.91 -25.60
C THR A 171 15.22 9.75 -26.53
N GLU A 172 14.38 8.72 -26.61
CA GLU A 172 14.60 7.56 -27.49
C GLU A 172 14.51 7.90 -28.99
N GLN A 173 13.80 8.97 -29.36
CA GLN A 173 13.62 9.39 -30.76
C GLN A 173 14.71 10.33 -31.26
N VAL A 174 15.49 10.94 -30.36
CA VAL A 174 16.55 11.88 -30.73
C VAL A 174 17.83 11.11 -31.07
N GLU A 175 18.35 11.34 -32.27
CA GLU A 175 19.61 10.74 -32.73
C GLU A 175 20.80 11.32 -31.96
N ARG A 176 21.69 10.43 -31.48
CA ARG A 176 22.95 10.81 -30.85
C ARG A 176 23.96 11.31 -31.87
N THR A 177 24.84 12.19 -31.45
CA THR A 177 25.92 12.70 -32.29
C THR A 177 26.94 11.59 -32.56
N ASP A 178 27.13 11.26 -33.83
CA ASP A 178 28.19 10.37 -34.29
C ASP A 178 29.49 11.17 -34.46
N TYR A 179 30.26 11.27 -33.37
CA TYR A 179 31.55 11.96 -33.37
C TYR A 179 32.58 11.28 -34.29
N GLU A 180 32.51 9.96 -34.48
CA GLU A 180 33.44 9.25 -35.37
C GLU A 180 33.17 9.59 -36.83
N ALA A 181 31.90 9.64 -37.25
CA ALA A 181 31.52 10.09 -38.58
C ALA A 181 31.91 11.55 -38.86
N MET A 182 31.99 12.38 -37.82
CA MET A 182 32.48 13.76 -37.89
C MET A 182 34.01 13.88 -37.87
N GLY A 183 34.75 12.77 -37.75
CA GLY A 183 36.21 12.74 -37.68
C GLY A 183 36.79 13.17 -36.33
N ALA A 184 35.97 13.21 -35.27
CA ALA A 184 36.39 13.45 -33.90
C ALA A 184 36.57 12.12 -33.14
N THR A 185 37.31 12.17 -32.02
CA THR A 185 37.44 11.01 -31.13
C THR A 185 36.09 10.69 -30.51
N ALA A 186 35.69 9.41 -30.49
CA ALA A 186 34.49 8.99 -29.77
C ALA A 186 34.59 9.34 -28.27
N PRO A 187 33.51 9.86 -27.65
CA PRO A 187 33.47 10.04 -26.21
C PRO A 187 33.51 8.72 -25.47
N THR A 188 34.04 8.75 -24.24
CA THR A 188 34.06 7.61 -23.32
C THR A 188 32.64 7.16 -22.99
N VAL A 189 31.74 8.11 -22.75
CA VAL A 189 30.31 7.87 -22.51
C VAL A 189 29.48 8.99 -23.15
N GLN A 190 28.25 8.66 -23.56
CA GLN A 190 27.25 9.61 -24.03
C GLN A 190 25.92 9.36 -23.32
N PHE A 191 25.36 10.41 -22.73
CA PHE A 191 24.03 10.40 -22.13
C PHE A 191 23.10 11.32 -22.90
N MET A 192 21.81 11.00 -22.87
CA MET A 192 20.76 11.83 -23.43
C MET A 192 19.69 11.98 -22.38
N THR A 193 19.33 13.22 -22.06
CA THR A 193 18.25 13.53 -21.11
C THR A 193 17.31 14.56 -21.71
N THR A 194 16.03 14.47 -21.34
CA THR A 194 15.00 15.40 -21.78
C THR A 194 14.22 15.89 -20.58
N TYR A 195 14.07 17.20 -20.46
CA TYR A 195 13.07 17.82 -19.61
C TYR A 195 11.79 18.07 -20.41
N MET A 196 10.64 17.85 -19.79
CA MET A 196 9.31 18.23 -20.30
C MET A 196 8.56 19.06 -19.26
N GLN A 197 7.81 20.06 -19.70
CA GLN A 197 6.98 20.88 -18.83
C GLN A 197 6.04 19.98 -18.00
N GLY A 198 6.04 20.22 -16.68
CA GLY A 198 5.33 19.40 -15.71
C GLY A 198 6.23 18.45 -14.92
N ASP A 199 7.49 18.28 -15.32
CA ASP A 199 8.50 17.60 -14.51
C ASP A 199 9.16 18.56 -13.52
N ASP A 200 8.43 18.93 -12.47
CA ASP A 200 8.85 19.95 -11.50
C ASP A 200 10.01 19.51 -10.57
N LEU A 201 10.46 18.26 -10.71
CA LEU A 201 11.52 17.60 -9.94
C LEU A 201 12.67 17.09 -10.83
N PHE A 202 12.74 17.54 -12.09
CA PHE A 202 13.79 17.14 -13.01
C PHE A 202 15.20 17.45 -12.46
N ASP A 203 15.96 16.38 -12.24
CA ASP A 203 17.33 16.37 -11.71
C ASP A 203 18.00 15.03 -12.07
N ASP A 204 18.45 14.93 -13.33
CA ASP A 204 19.07 13.72 -13.86
C ASP A 204 20.57 13.70 -13.59
N SER A 205 21.09 12.56 -13.13
CA SER A 205 22.51 12.35 -12.89
C SER A 205 23.00 11.02 -13.45
N PHE A 206 24.24 11.02 -13.96
CA PHE A 206 24.85 9.91 -14.69
C PHE A 206 26.28 9.67 -14.21
N SER A 207 26.54 8.43 -13.81
CA SER A 207 27.90 7.97 -13.48
C SER A 207 28.76 7.86 -14.74
N ILE A 208 29.99 8.39 -14.65
CA ILE A 208 31.01 8.28 -15.69
C ILE A 208 31.98 7.19 -15.26
N ASP A 209 31.85 6.02 -15.88
CA ASP A 209 32.75 4.89 -15.67
C ASP A 209 33.67 4.69 -16.87
N SER A 210 34.90 4.23 -16.62
CA SER A 210 35.82 3.82 -17.68
C SER A 210 35.34 2.53 -18.35
N PRO A 211 35.83 2.20 -19.56
CA PRO A 211 35.54 0.91 -20.18
C PRO A 211 35.93 -0.32 -19.34
N ALA A 212 36.82 -0.14 -18.35
CA ALA A 212 37.21 -1.17 -17.39
C ALA A 212 36.29 -1.24 -16.15
N GLY A 213 35.26 -0.39 -16.06
CA GLY A 213 34.32 -0.31 -14.94
C GLY A 213 34.84 0.49 -13.75
N GLU A 214 35.88 1.31 -13.92
CA GLU A 214 36.35 2.21 -12.87
C GLU A 214 35.55 3.52 -12.87
N PHE A 215 35.01 3.91 -11.71
CA PHE A 215 34.38 5.21 -11.53
C PHE A 215 35.39 6.36 -11.73
N LEU A 216 35.10 7.23 -12.70
CA LEU A 216 35.90 8.41 -13.05
C LEU A 216 35.27 9.72 -12.55
N GLY A 217 33.94 9.77 -12.44
CA GLY A 217 33.22 10.98 -12.05
C GLY A 217 31.72 10.86 -12.29
N GLU A 218 31.02 11.99 -12.24
CA GLU A 218 29.56 12.06 -12.42
C GLU A 218 29.21 13.34 -13.18
N CYS A 219 28.15 13.31 -13.99
CA CYS A 219 27.61 14.51 -14.64
C CYS A 219 26.09 14.49 -14.61
N GLY A 220 25.47 15.66 -14.68
CA GLY A 220 24.03 15.75 -14.58
C GLY A 220 23.45 17.05 -15.07
N VAL A 221 22.11 17.09 -15.07
CA VAL A 221 21.31 18.26 -15.42
C VAL A 221 20.18 18.41 -14.40
N GLY A 222 20.12 19.57 -13.76
CA GLY A 222 19.06 19.92 -12.81
C GLY A 222 18.35 21.23 -13.14
N ILE A 223 17.14 21.41 -12.61
CA ILE A 223 16.44 22.70 -12.66
C ILE A 223 17.20 23.72 -11.80
N SER A 224 17.66 24.81 -12.41
CA SER A 224 18.36 25.87 -11.68
C SER A 224 17.44 27.02 -11.28
N GLU A 225 16.48 27.41 -12.13
CA GLU A 225 15.59 28.55 -11.86
C GLU A 225 14.24 28.39 -12.56
N THR A 226 13.21 28.99 -11.97
CA THR A 226 11.86 29.06 -12.54
C THR A 226 11.40 30.51 -12.65
N ILE A 227 10.47 30.79 -13.55
CA ILE A 227 9.92 32.13 -13.76
C ILE A 227 8.41 32.16 -13.46
N GLY A 228 7.97 33.23 -12.80
CA GLY A 228 6.57 33.43 -12.44
C GLY A 228 6.12 32.54 -11.27
N VAL A 229 4.82 32.32 -11.18
CA VAL A 229 4.19 31.53 -10.11
C VAL A 229 3.18 30.54 -10.71
N GLY A 230 2.87 29.48 -9.96
CA GLY A 230 1.88 28.46 -10.32
C GLY A 230 2.50 27.11 -10.69
N GLU A 231 1.63 26.11 -10.80
CA GLU A 231 1.96 24.75 -11.27
C GLU A 231 1.38 24.52 -12.69
N PRO A 232 2.09 23.80 -13.56
CA PRO A 232 3.45 23.30 -13.39
C PRO A 232 4.48 24.44 -13.36
N LYS A 233 5.63 24.20 -12.70
CA LYS A 233 6.72 25.19 -12.65
C LYS A 233 7.18 25.50 -14.06
N LYS A 234 7.40 26.79 -14.33
CA LYS A 234 7.92 27.26 -15.62
C LYS A 234 9.43 27.39 -15.51
N VAL A 235 10.15 26.34 -15.88
CA VAL A 235 11.62 26.30 -15.77
C VAL A 235 12.26 27.23 -16.80
N THR A 236 13.09 28.16 -16.32
CA THR A 236 13.75 29.19 -17.15
C THR A 236 15.25 28.96 -17.31
N ALA A 237 15.85 28.13 -16.46
CA ALA A 237 17.26 27.75 -16.57
C ALA A 237 17.52 26.36 -15.95
N PHE A 238 18.52 25.68 -16.51
CA PHE A 238 19.05 24.40 -16.06
C PHE A 238 20.52 24.54 -15.69
N GLU A 239 20.98 23.81 -14.70
CA GLU A 239 22.41 23.65 -14.42
C GLU A 239 22.89 22.33 -15.01
N VAL A 240 23.93 22.42 -15.83
CA VAL A 240 24.68 21.27 -16.33
C VAL A 240 25.99 21.25 -15.60
N TRP A 241 26.34 20.10 -15.02
CA TRP A 241 27.52 19.99 -14.18
C TRP A 241 28.29 18.71 -14.45
N ILE A 242 29.59 18.76 -14.15
CA ILE A 242 30.49 17.60 -14.14
C ILE A 242 31.35 17.62 -12.87
N PHE A 243 31.42 16.47 -12.22
CA PHE A 243 32.28 16.16 -11.09
C PHE A 243 33.38 15.18 -11.51
N ASP A 244 34.61 15.46 -11.12
CA ASP A 244 35.77 14.60 -11.38
C ASP A 244 36.29 14.00 -10.07
N LYS A 245 36.45 12.68 -10.03
CA LYS A 245 36.96 11.95 -8.86
C LYS A 245 38.42 12.30 -8.55
N ASN A 246 39.24 12.53 -9.58
CA ASN A 246 40.67 12.82 -9.44
C ASN A 246 40.93 14.29 -9.10
N ASP A 247 39.97 15.15 -9.40
CA ASP A 247 39.99 16.59 -9.13
C ASP A 247 38.65 16.96 -8.51
N ILE A 248 38.53 16.74 -7.19
CA ILE A 248 37.32 16.81 -6.33
C ILE A 248 36.66 18.19 -6.41
N GLN A 249 36.14 18.52 -7.57
CA GLN A 249 35.59 19.79 -7.98
C GLN A 249 34.44 19.51 -8.92
N THR A 250 33.44 20.37 -8.84
CA THR A 250 32.31 20.38 -9.75
C THR A 250 32.40 21.63 -10.60
N VAL A 251 32.42 21.46 -11.92
CA VAL A 251 32.31 22.56 -12.87
C VAL A 251 30.87 22.61 -13.33
N THR A 252 30.28 23.80 -13.31
CA THR A 252 28.86 24.01 -13.62
C THR A 252 28.69 25.14 -14.63
N THR A 253 27.85 24.89 -15.63
CA THR A 253 27.32 25.89 -16.57
C THR A 253 25.82 25.97 -16.38
N VAL A 254 25.26 27.18 -16.40
CA VAL A 254 23.82 27.39 -16.31
C VAL A 254 23.27 27.68 -17.71
N LEU A 255 22.56 26.72 -18.28
CA LEU A 255 21.81 26.86 -19.54
C LEU A 255 20.53 27.67 -19.28
N MET A 256 20.41 28.82 -19.93
CA MET A 256 19.35 29.79 -19.69
C MET A 256 18.45 29.93 -20.92
N SER A 257 17.16 30.17 -20.69
CA SER A 257 16.26 30.67 -21.73
C SER A 257 16.75 32.02 -22.26
N GLU A 258 16.35 32.37 -23.49
CA GLU A 258 16.71 33.65 -24.10
C GLU A 258 16.32 34.83 -23.20
N HIS A 259 15.11 34.80 -22.63
CA HIS A 259 14.65 35.84 -21.70
C HIS A 259 15.54 35.94 -20.47
N ALA A 260 15.85 34.81 -19.82
CA ALA A 260 16.67 34.78 -18.62
C ALA A 260 18.10 35.25 -18.89
N PHE A 261 18.65 34.95 -20.06
CA PHE A 261 20.00 35.38 -20.45
C PHE A 261 20.09 36.88 -20.76
N LEU A 262 19.03 37.44 -21.35
CA LEU A 262 18.95 38.87 -21.69
C LEU A 262 18.60 39.76 -20.47
N ASP A 263 17.94 39.20 -19.46
CA ASP A 263 17.66 39.90 -18.21
C ASP A 263 18.90 39.93 -17.30
N GLU A 264 19.44 41.12 -17.06
CA GLU A 264 20.64 41.32 -16.24
C GLU A 264 20.49 40.78 -14.82
N ALA A 265 19.32 40.98 -14.20
CA ALA A 265 19.10 40.59 -12.82
C ALA A 265 19.05 39.05 -12.68
N ILE A 266 18.36 38.39 -13.62
CA ILE A 266 18.32 36.92 -13.66
C ILE A 266 19.71 36.36 -13.96
N ARG A 267 20.41 36.89 -14.96
CA ARG A 267 21.76 36.44 -15.35
C ARG A 267 22.78 36.61 -14.22
N GLN A 268 22.81 37.75 -13.55
CA GLN A 268 23.73 37.98 -12.42
C GLN A 268 23.49 37.01 -11.26
N ARG A 269 22.21 36.73 -10.96
CA ARG A 269 21.86 35.76 -9.90
C ARG A 269 22.28 34.34 -10.28
N LEU A 270 22.11 33.95 -11.54
CA LEU A 270 22.50 32.61 -12.01
C LEU A 270 24.01 32.45 -12.22
N ALA A 271 24.74 33.54 -12.46
CA ALA A 271 26.20 33.54 -12.51
C ALA A 271 26.85 33.10 -11.17
N ALA A 272 26.11 33.17 -10.05
CA ALA A 272 26.59 32.66 -8.77
C ALA A 272 26.54 31.12 -8.66
N LYS A 273 25.79 30.44 -9.55
CA LYS A 273 25.64 28.97 -9.58
C LYS A 273 26.56 28.30 -10.59
N GLY A 274 26.92 28.99 -11.65
CA GLY A 274 27.79 28.48 -12.72
C GLY A 274 27.94 29.49 -13.85
N GLU A 275 28.72 29.15 -14.87
CA GLU A 275 28.91 30.02 -16.02
C GLU A 275 27.60 30.20 -16.81
N PRO A 276 27.08 31.43 -17.00
CA PRO A 276 25.86 31.63 -17.77
C PRO A 276 26.03 31.29 -19.26
N PHE A 277 25.13 30.48 -19.80
CA PHE A 277 25.12 30.10 -21.22
C PHE A 277 23.69 30.16 -21.77
N LYS A 278 23.50 30.76 -22.95
CA LYS A 278 22.17 30.84 -23.58
C LYS A 278 21.88 29.53 -24.33
N ALA A 279 20.75 28.89 -24.02
CA ALA A 279 20.31 27.72 -24.77
C ALA A 279 19.74 28.15 -26.13
N ASP A 280 20.33 27.63 -27.20
CA ASP A 280 19.80 27.68 -28.57
C ASP A 280 19.85 26.25 -29.16
N PRO A 281 18.94 25.89 -30.09
CA PRO A 281 19.02 24.60 -30.78
C PRO A 281 20.38 24.38 -31.44
N GLY A 282 21.03 23.27 -31.13
CA GLY A 282 22.36 22.92 -31.64
C GLY A 282 23.53 23.63 -30.96
N ALA A 283 23.29 24.49 -29.97
CA ALA A 283 24.36 25.12 -29.21
C ALA A 283 25.10 24.08 -28.35
N GLU A 284 26.42 24.27 -28.21
CA GLU A 284 27.29 23.41 -27.41
C GLU A 284 28.05 24.26 -26.39
N THR A 285 28.10 23.76 -25.15
CA THR A 285 28.97 24.28 -24.10
C THR A 285 29.93 23.20 -23.64
N VAL A 286 31.12 23.61 -23.19
CA VAL A 286 32.19 22.70 -22.78
C VAL A 286 32.53 22.96 -21.33
N LEU A 287 32.48 21.91 -20.52
CA LEU A 287 32.89 21.91 -19.13
C LEU A 287 34.13 21.03 -19.01
N GLU A 288 35.22 21.56 -18.47
CA GLU A 288 36.47 20.84 -18.31
C GLU A 288 36.93 20.80 -16.85
N THR A 289 37.29 19.61 -16.40
CA THR A 289 38.03 19.38 -15.15
C THR A 289 39.49 19.04 -15.48
N ALA A 290 40.26 18.62 -14.48
CA ALA A 290 41.61 18.10 -14.73
C ALA A 290 41.61 16.89 -15.68
N THR A 291 40.76 15.88 -15.43
CA THR A 291 40.81 14.59 -16.15
C THR A 291 39.62 14.31 -17.06
N LEU A 292 38.56 15.13 -16.99
CA LEU A 292 37.35 14.95 -17.80
C LEU A 292 37.03 16.20 -18.60
N LYS A 293 36.41 15.97 -19.76
CA LYS A 293 35.80 17.00 -20.60
C LYS A 293 34.38 16.57 -20.93
N LEU A 294 33.41 17.40 -20.57
CA LEU A 294 32.01 17.25 -20.95
C LEU A 294 31.68 18.27 -22.05
N VAL A 295 31.09 17.80 -23.15
CA VAL A 295 30.39 18.65 -24.11
C VAL A 295 28.90 18.42 -23.91
N ALA A 296 28.20 19.49 -23.54
CA ALA A 296 26.74 19.49 -23.41
C ALA A 296 26.15 20.20 -24.64
N ARG A 297 25.42 19.43 -25.46
CA ARG A 297 24.77 19.90 -26.68
C ARG A 297 23.27 19.99 -26.48
N VAL A 298 22.67 21.11 -26.90
CA VAL A 298 21.21 21.25 -26.99
C VAL A 298 20.75 20.55 -28.27
N ALA A 299 20.33 19.29 -28.16
CA ALA A 299 19.93 18.47 -29.30
C ALA A 299 18.58 18.95 -29.88
N ASP A 300 17.63 19.28 -29.01
CA ASP A 300 16.34 19.86 -29.36
C ASP A 300 15.82 20.74 -28.22
N MET A 301 15.03 21.76 -28.54
CA MET A 301 14.33 22.54 -27.52
C MET A 301 13.08 23.22 -28.08
N ALA A 302 12.09 23.39 -27.23
CA ALA A 302 10.90 24.18 -27.49
C ALA A 302 10.61 25.07 -26.28
N TYR A 303 10.35 26.36 -26.53
CA TYR A 303 9.84 27.24 -25.52
C TYR A 303 8.35 27.03 -25.32
N GLY A 304 7.88 27.20 -24.09
CA GLY A 304 6.46 27.15 -23.79
C GLY A 304 5.73 28.41 -24.25
N SER A 305 4.47 28.22 -24.62
CA SER A 305 3.55 29.29 -25.00
C SER A 305 2.61 29.65 -23.85
N GLY A 306 2.33 30.94 -23.64
CA GLY A 306 1.35 31.35 -22.65
C GLY A 306 1.45 32.83 -22.28
N ALA A 307 0.99 33.15 -21.07
CA ALA A 307 0.96 34.52 -20.54
C ALA A 307 2.32 35.02 -20.00
N MET A 308 3.38 34.20 -20.09
CA MET A 308 4.74 34.61 -19.70
C MET A 308 5.40 35.43 -20.83
N PRO A 309 6.49 36.16 -20.53
CA PRO A 309 7.31 36.76 -21.58
C PRO A 309 7.73 35.73 -22.63
N ALA A 310 7.90 36.18 -23.87
CA ALA A 310 8.33 35.30 -24.95
C ALA A 310 9.69 34.67 -24.61
N ASN A 311 9.87 33.41 -25.01
CA ASN A 311 11.11 32.65 -24.86
C ASN A 311 11.64 32.63 -23.41
N SER A 312 10.73 32.59 -22.43
CA SER A 312 11.10 32.70 -21.01
C SER A 312 11.12 31.40 -20.24
N TYR A 313 10.58 30.32 -20.77
CA TYR A 313 10.60 29.01 -20.12
C TYR A 313 10.48 27.90 -21.15
N PHE A 314 11.02 26.73 -20.81
CA PHE A 314 11.06 25.59 -21.71
C PHE A 314 9.78 24.76 -21.58
N ASP A 315 9.20 24.38 -22.71
CA ASP A 315 8.21 23.30 -22.80
C ASP A 315 8.93 21.95 -22.87
N ARG A 316 10.01 21.90 -23.65
CA ARG A 316 10.92 20.76 -23.77
C ARG A 316 12.35 21.24 -23.96
N ILE A 317 13.31 20.54 -23.39
CA ILE A 317 14.72 20.62 -23.80
C ILE A 317 15.34 19.23 -23.74
N THR A 318 16.04 18.83 -24.79
CA THR A 318 16.81 17.59 -24.86
C THR A 318 18.29 17.93 -24.94
N LEU A 319 19.06 17.35 -24.04
CA LEU A 319 20.49 17.56 -23.91
C LEU A 319 21.23 16.25 -24.16
N GLU A 320 22.24 16.33 -25.00
CA GLU A 320 23.24 15.29 -25.18
C GLU A 320 24.48 15.67 -24.37
N LEU A 321 24.91 14.76 -23.48
CA LEU A 321 26.09 14.91 -22.64
C LEU A 321 27.15 13.92 -23.10
N SER A 322 28.18 14.41 -23.77
CA SER A 322 29.29 13.59 -24.25
C SER A 322 30.53 13.84 -23.41
N VAL A 323 31.11 12.79 -22.84
CA VAL A 323 32.25 12.90 -21.92
C VAL A 323 33.48 12.19 -22.46
N TRP A 324 34.61 12.86 -22.45
CA TRP A 324 35.94 12.31 -22.77
C TRP A 324 36.82 12.31 -21.54
N GLN A 325 37.64 11.28 -21.40
CA GLN A 325 38.79 11.31 -20.50
C GLN A 325 39.93 12.07 -21.18
N LYS A 326 40.45 13.09 -20.50
CA LYS A 326 41.62 13.86 -20.94
C LYS A 326 42.88 13.00 -20.77
N ALA A 327 43.80 13.14 -21.72
CA ALA A 327 45.09 12.45 -21.71
C ALA A 327 46.05 13.04 -20.67
#